data_AF-A0A6A4FTY8-F1
#
_entry.id   AF-A0A6A4FTY8-F1
#
_cell.length_a   1.000
_cell.length_b   1.000
_cell.length_c   1.000
_cell.angle_alpha   90.00
_cell.angle_beta   90.00
_cell.angle_gamma   90.00
#
_symmetry.space_group_name_H-M   'P 1'
#
loop_
_entity.id
_entity.type
_entity.pdbx_description
1 polymer ?
#
loop_
_entity_poly.entity_id
_entity_poly.type
_entity_poly.pdbx_seq_one_letter_code
_entity_poly.pdbx_strand_id
1 'polypeptide(L)'
;MSEVDAVLAASLLGLILAEDAIAFIAHPAVPRPLLSLKGSFNFNALSDGDCRFNFRFWKTDMIRLHKALSLEEDYKLPSRVRVGGMEGLCIMLRRLAYPGRYGDLAVMFGRSPTALCLIFRYMVDLIHT
;
A
#
# COMPACT_ATOMS: atom_id res chain seq x y z
N MET A 1 15.73 29.51 -7.90
CA MET A 1 16.04 29.63 -6.46
C MET A 1 16.21 28.22 -5.94
N SER A 2 17.41 27.89 -5.46
CA SER A 2 17.64 26.61 -4.81
C SER A 2 16.87 26.56 -3.48
N GLU A 3 16.49 25.37 -3.00
CA GLU A 3 15.84 25.22 -1.68
C GLU A 3 16.70 25.82 -0.56
N VAL A 4 18.02 25.80 -0.73
CA VAL A 4 19.00 26.40 0.19
C VAL A 4 18.87 27.92 0.26
N ASP A 5 18.66 28.58 -0.89
CA ASP A 5 18.46 30.04 -0.95
C ASP A 5 17.16 30.46 -0.23
N ALA A 6 16.12 29.62 -0.33
CA ALA A 6 14.83 29.88 0.32
C ALA A 6 14.92 29.71 1.85
N VAL A 7 15.64 28.68 2.33
CA VAL A 7 15.86 28.46 3.77
C VAL A 7 16.75 29.55 4.37
N LEU A 8 17.79 29.98 3.64
CA LEU A 8 18.66 31.07 4.08
C LEU A 8 17.90 32.41 4.13
N ALA A 9 17.09 32.70 3.11
CA ALA A 9 16.23 33.89 3.10
C ALA A 9 15.20 33.87 4.25
N ALA A 10 14.62 32.71 4.55
CA ALA A 10 13.69 32.56 5.68
C ALA A 10 14.37 32.77 7.04
N SER A 11 15.62 32.33 7.20
CA SER A 11 16.42 32.60 8.40
C SER A 11 16.77 34.09 8.53
N LEU A 12 17.17 34.75 7.43
CA LEU A 12 17.46 36.19 7.40
C LEU A 12 16.22 37.06 7.68
N LEU A 13 15.03 36.58 7.31
CA LEU A 13 13.76 37.22 7.61
C LEU A 13 13.23 36.92 9.03
N GLY A 14 13.96 36.13 9.83
CA GLY A 14 13.57 35.78 11.19
C GLY A 14 12.36 34.83 11.28
N LEU A 15 12.00 34.18 10.18
CA LEU A 15 10.89 33.23 10.12
C LEU A 15 11.25 31.87 10.75
N ILE A 16 12.55 31.56 10.82
CA ILE A 16 13.09 30.33 11.36
C ILE A 16 14.40 30.64 12.09
N LEU A 17 14.69 29.96 13.20
CA LEU A 17 15.95 30.12 13.93
C LEU A 17 17.12 29.61 13.10
N ALA A 18 18.31 30.20 13.31
CA ALA A 18 19.52 29.82 12.59
C ALA A 18 19.89 28.34 12.84
N GLU A 19 19.65 27.82 14.04
CA GLU A 19 19.82 26.41 14.39
C GLU A 19 18.93 25.47 13.56
N ASP A 20 17.67 25.85 13.32
CA ASP A 20 16.73 25.07 12.52
C ASP A 20 17.10 25.10 11.02
N ALA A 21 17.59 26.24 10.54
CA ALA A 21 18.10 26.37 9.17
C ALA A 21 19.32 25.47 8.94
N ILE A 22 20.23 25.38 9.92
CA ILE A 22 21.38 24.47 9.88
C ILE A 22 20.90 23.01 9.83
N ALA A 23 19.92 22.63 10.65
CA ALA A 23 19.36 21.28 10.61
C ALA A 23 18.74 20.95 9.24
N PHE A 24 18.03 21.89 8.62
CA PHE A 24 17.39 21.72 7.32
C PHE A 24 18.40 21.59 6.17
N ILE A 25 19.49 22.35 6.21
CA ILE A 25 20.55 22.31 5.19
C ILE A 25 21.45 21.08 5.39
N ALA A 26 21.73 20.70 6.63
CA ALA A 26 22.60 19.59 6.98
C ALA A 26 21.95 18.21 6.78
N HIS A 27 20.61 18.13 6.80
CA HIS A 27 19.89 16.89 6.51
C HIS A 27 19.48 16.89 5.03
N PRO A 28 20.25 16.23 4.14
CA PRO A 28 19.77 16.00 2.79
C PRO A 28 18.43 15.26 2.87
N ALA A 29 17.47 15.65 2.05
CA ALA A 29 16.20 14.96 1.95
C ALA A 29 16.47 13.47 1.74
N VAL A 30 16.13 12.62 2.72
CA VAL A 30 16.30 11.18 2.59
C VAL A 30 15.36 10.76 1.45
N PRO A 31 15.89 10.30 0.30
CA PRO A 31 15.04 9.92 -0.80
C PRO A 31 14.13 8.79 -0.31
N ARG A 32 12.83 8.94 -0.53
CA ARG A 32 11.89 7.86 -0.20
C ARG A 32 12.36 6.61 -0.96
N PRO A 33 12.45 5.45 -0.30
CA PRO A 33 12.85 4.23 -0.99
C PRO A 33 11.92 4.03 -2.18
N LEU A 34 12.50 3.92 -3.38
CA LEU A 34 11.74 3.64 -4.58
C LEU A 34 11.17 2.23 -4.45
N LEU A 35 9.88 2.13 -4.17
CA LEU A 35 9.18 0.85 -4.19
C LEU A 35 9.20 0.34 -5.63
N SER A 36 9.92 -0.76 -5.88
CA SER A 36 9.86 -1.46 -7.16
C SER A 36 8.50 -2.14 -7.28
N LEU A 37 7.50 -1.41 -7.81
CA LEU A 37 6.15 -1.92 -8.07
C LEU A 37 6.11 -2.72 -9.38
N LYS A 38 7.12 -3.56 -9.64
CA LYS A 38 7.17 -4.40 -10.83
C LYS A 38 6.52 -5.75 -10.53
N GLY A 39 5.32 -5.96 -11.07
CA GLY A 39 4.65 -7.26 -11.07
C GLY A 39 3.14 -7.12 -10.92
N SER A 40 2.39 -8.04 -11.50
CA SER A 40 0.98 -8.26 -11.16
C SER A 40 0.89 -9.37 -10.12
N PHE A 41 0.04 -9.19 -9.11
CA PHE A 41 -0.25 -10.24 -8.15
C PHE A 41 -0.88 -11.45 -8.86
N ASN A 42 -0.34 -12.65 -8.63
CA ASN A 42 -0.86 -13.88 -9.19
C ASN A 42 -1.14 -14.89 -8.07
N PHE A 43 -2.41 -15.06 -7.72
CA PHE A 43 -2.86 -16.01 -6.72
C PHE A 43 -2.48 -17.46 -7.06
N ASN A 44 -2.49 -17.83 -8.35
CA ASN A 44 -2.19 -19.21 -8.76
C ASN A 44 -0.73 -19.59 -8.53
N ALA A 45 0.18 -18.61 -8.51
CA ALA A 45 1.59 -18.81 -8.25
C ALA A 45 1.92 -19.07 -6.77
N LEU A 46 1.01 -18.77 -5.85
CA LEU A 46 1.22 -18.98 -4.41
C LEU A 46 1.11 -20.47 -4.05
N SER A 47 2.01 -20.96 -3.20
CA SER A 47 1.87 -22.27 -2.58
C SER A 47 0.87 -22.26 -1.43
N ASP A 48 0.43 -23.44 -0.97
CA ASP A 48 -0.43 -23.55 0.22
C ASP A 48 0.22 -22.95 1.47
N GLY A 49 1.54 -23.11 1.62
CA GLY A 49 2.31 -22.52 2.70
C GLY A 49 2.29 -20.98 2.65
N ASP A 50 2.47 -20.41 1.45
CA ASP A 50 2.41 -18.96 1.26
C ASP A 50 1.03 -18.40 1.57
N CYS A 51 -0.03 -19.08 1.12
CA CYS A 51 -1.40 -18.71 1.43
C CYS A 51 -1.66 -18.75 2.94
N ARG A 52 -1.21 -19.81 3.62
CA ARG A 52 -1.39 -19.96 5.08
C ARG A 52 -0.62 -18.90 5.85
N PHE A 53 0.61 -18.60 5.46
CA PHE A 53 1.43 -17.58 6.11
C PHE A 53 0.86 -16.16 5.92
N ASN A 54 0.48 -15.82 4.69
CA ASN A 54 0.04 -14.47 4.34
C ASN A 54 -1.41 -14.19 4.73
N PHE A 55 -2.32 -15.14 4.51
CA PHE A 55 -3.77 -14.93 4.65
C PHE A 55 -4.39 -15.67 5.83
N ARG A 56 -3.64 -16.58 6.49
CA ARG A 56 -4.15 -17.53 7.51
C ARG A 56 -5.14 -18.57 6.98
N PHE A 57 -5.35 -18.65 5.67
CA PHE A 57 -6.21 -19.64 5.02
C PHE A 57 -5.41 -20.53 4.07
N TRP A 58 -5.87 -21.76 3.88
CA TRP A 58 -5.34 -22.64 2.84
C TRP A 58 -5.80 -22.14 1.46
N LYS A 59 -5.10 -22.53 0.39
CA LYS A 59 -5.43 -22.10 -0.97
C LYS A 59 -6.83 -22.54 -1.39
N THR A 60 -7.22 -23.75 -1.00
CA THR A 60 -8.58 -24.28 -1.19
C THR A 60 -9.62 -23.44 -0.47
N ASP A 61 -9.35 -23.05 0.78
CA ASP A 61 -10.25 -22.20 1.56
C ASP A 61 -10.39 -20.79 0.98
N MET A 62 -9.34 -20.24 0.38
CA MET A 62 -9.42 -18.96 -0.36
C MET A 62 -10.42 -19.03 -1.50
N ILE A 63 -10.39 -20.10 -2.29
CA ILE A 63 -11.33 -20.31 -3.40
C ILE A 63 -12.75 -20.48 -2.86
N ARG A 64 -12.92 -21.22 -1.76
CA ARG A 64 -14.24 -21.40 -1.12
C ARG A 64 -14.78 -20.09 -0.56
N LEU A 65 -13.92 -19.29 0.09
CA LEU A 65 -14.29 -18.00 0.68
C LEU A 65 -14.66 -16.99 -0.40
N HIS A 66 -13.91 -16.92 -1.50
CA HIS A 66 -14.25 -16.08 -2.65
C HIS A 66 -15.64 -16.39 -3.20
N LYS A 67 -15.97 -17.69 -3.33
CA LYS A 67 -17.29 -18.13 -3.77
C LYS A 67 -18.38 -17.83 -2.73
N ALA A 68 -18.10 -18.05 -1.44
CA ALA A 68 -19.07 -17.82 -0.37
C ALA A 68 -19.43 -16.34 -0.21
N LEU A 69 -18.45 -15.45 -0.40
CA LEU A 69 -18.65 -14.00 -0.41
C LEU A 69 -19.26 -13.47 -1.72
N SER A 70 -19.49 -14.34 -2.71
CA SER A 70 -20.01 -13.96 -4.04
C SER A 70 -19.25 -12.79 -4.68
N LEU A 71 -17.92 -12.78 -4.56
CA LEU A 71 -17.12 -11.69 -5.11
C LEU A 71 -17.13 -11.70 -6.65
N GLU A 72 -17.25 -10.52 -7.24
CA GLU A 72 -17.19 -10.33 -8.69
C GLU A 72 -15.77 -10.57 -9.21
N GLU A 73 -15.64 -10.89 -10.50
CA GLU A 73 -14.33 -11.12 -11.11
C GLU A 73 -13.47 -9.86 -11.08
N ASP A 74 -14.07 -8.69 -11.30
CA ASP A 74 -13.39 -7.39 -11.39
C ASP A 74 -14.22 -6.26 -10.78
N TYR A 75 -13.61 -5.46 -9.93
CA TYR A 75 -14.20 -4.24 -9.38
C TYR A 75 -13.58 -2.99 -9.98
N LYS A 76 -14.42 -2.00 -10.30
CA LYS A 76 -14.00 -0.66 -10.71
C LYS A 76 -14.17 0.31 -9.55
N LEU A 77 -13.06 0.72 -8.95
CA LEU A 77 -13.08 1.73 -7.89
C LEU A 77 -13.19 3.14 -8.48
N PRO A 78 -13.77 4.11 -7.73
CA PRO A 78 -13.95 5.50 -8.18
C PRO A 78 -12.65 6.20 -8.62
N SER A 79 -11.51 5.76 -8.10
CA SER A 79 -10.16 6.25 -8.40
C SER A 79 -9.56 5.70 -9.70
N ARG A 80 -10.38 5.13 -10.60
CA ARG A 80 -9.96 4.42 -11.83
C ARG A 80 -9.09 3.19 -11.57
N VAL A 81 -9.01 2.72 -10.32
CA VAL A 81 -8.30 1.50 -9.95
C VAL A 81 -9.19 0.31 -10.29
N ARG A 82 -8.64 -0.66 -11.01
CA ARG A 82 -9.26 -1.97 -11.22
C ARG A 82 -8.60 -3.00 -10.32
N VAL A 83 -9.39 -3.83 -9.67
CA VAL A 83 -8.90 -4.95 -8.86
C VAL A 83 -9.74 -6.18 -9.13
N GLY A 84 -9.08 -7.33 -9.27
CA GLY A 84 -9.81 -8.60 -9.36
C GLY A 84 -10.38 -8.99 -8.01
N GLY A 85 -11.50 -9.72 -7.97
CA GLY A 85 -12.14 -10.13 -6.71
C GLY A 85 -11.23 -10.95 -5.80
N MET A 86 -10.50 -11.92 -6.38
CA MET A 86 -9.52 -12.73 -5.64
C MET A 86 -8.35 -11.90 -5.11
N GLU A 87 -7.90 -10.93 -5.89
CA GLU A 87 -6.81 -10.04 -5.48
C GLU A 87 -7.24 -9.09 -4.36
N GLY A 88 -8.44 -8.50 -4.48
CA GLY A 88 -9.05 -7.69 -3.41
C GLY A 88 -9.20 -8.48 -2.12
N LEU A 89 -9.68 -9.73 -2.20
CA LEU A 89 -9.79 -10.64 -1.06
C LEU A 89 -8.43 -10.89 -0.41
N CYS A 90 -7.39 -11.19 -1.21
CA CYS A 90 -6.04 -11.41 -0.71
C CYS A 90 -5.46 -10.16 -0.02
N ILE A 91 -5.67 -8.96 -0.59
CA ILE A 91 -5.23 -7.69 0.01
C ILE A 91 -5.90 -7.48 1.36
N MET A 92 -7.21 -7.71 1.42
CA MET A 92 -7.99 -7.55 2.64
C MET A 92 -7.52 -8.51 3.72
N LEU A 93 -7.44 -9.81 3.40
CA LEU A 93 -7.03 -10.83 4.36
C LEU A 93 -5.59 -10.66 4.81
N ARG A 94 -4.68 -10.25 3.92
CA ARG A 94 -3.27 -10.02 4.30
C ARG A 94 -3.15 -8.98 5.41
N ARG A 95 -4.00 -7.96 5.38
CA ARG A 95 -4.02 -6.86 6.36
C ARG A 95 -4.75 -7.23 7.64
N LEU A 96 -5.79 -8.05 7.55
CA LEU A 96 -6.50 -8.59 8.73
C LEU A 96 -5.68 -9.67 9.45
N ALA A 97 -4.89 -10.46 8.72
CA ALA A 97 -4.03 -11.51 9.25
C ALA A 97 -2.85 -10.96 10.07
N TYR A 98 -2.29 -9.81 9.65
CA TYR A 98 -1.22 -9.15 10.37
C TYR A 98 -1.17 -7.65 10.05
N PRO A 99 -1.13 -6.76 11.05
CA PRO A 99 -0.99 -5.33 10.83
C PRO A 99 0.40 -5.03 10.23
N GLY A 100 0.43 -4.51 9.01
CA GLY A 100 1.66 -4.16 8.29
C GLY A 100 1.51 -2.83 7.56
N ARG A 101 2.64 -2.19 7.21
CA ARG A 101 2.61 -0.95 6.43
C ARG A 101 2.21 -1.26 4.99
N TYR A 102 1.48 -0.35 4.34
CA TYR A 102 1.11 -0.52 2.94
C TYR A 102 2.34 -0.55 2.00
N GLY A 103 3.47 0.05 2.40
CA GLY A 103 4.74 -0.06 1.66
C GLY A 103 5.26 -1.50 1.58
N ASP A 104 5.09 -2.29 2.63
CA ASP A 104 5.52 -3.69 2.65
C ASP A 104 4.61 -4.55 1.77
N LEU A 105 3.30 -4.28 1.82
CA LEU A 105 2.31 -4.93 0.96
C LEU A 105 2.50 -4.55 -0.52
N ALA A 106 2.99 -3.35 -0.79
CA ALA A 106 3.19 -2.85 -2.15
C ALA A 106 4.16 -3.73 -2.96
N VAL A 107 5.16 -4.32 -2.30
CA VAL A 107 6.11 -5.25 -2.93
C VAL A 107 5.41 -6.56 -3.32
N MET A 108 4.53 -7.07 -2.47
CA MET A 108 3.81 -8.33 -2.72
C MET A 108 2.74 -8.20 -3.81
N PHE A 109 2.01 -7.08 -3.82
CA PHE A 109 0.87 -6.88 -4.73
C PHE A 109 1.21 -6.04 -5.98
N GLY A 110 2.42 -5.48 -6.05
CA GLY A 110 2.84 -4.63 -7.17
C GLY A 110 2.01 -3.35 -7.32
N ARG A 111 1.33 -2.92 -6.26
CA ARG A 111 0.43 -1.75 -6.26
C ARG A 111 0.93 -0.66 -5.34
N SER A 112 0.62 0.59 -5.69
CA SER A 112 0.96 1.72 -4.83
C SER A 112 0.28 1.58 -3.45
N PRO A 113 0.92 2.05 -2.37
CA PRO A 113 0.33 2.04 -1.03
C PRO A 113 -1.07 2.68 -0.99
N THR A 114 -1.27 3.74 -1.76
CA THR A 114 -2.57 4.43 -1.90
C THR A 114 -3.63 3.53 -2.53
N ALA A 115 -3.29 2.81 -3.61
CA ALA A 115 -4.23 1.89 -4.25
C ALA A 115 -4.60 0.75 -3.30
N LEU A 116 -3.64 0.18 -2.57
CA LEU A 116 -3.90 -0.85 -1.57
C LEU A 116 -4.83 -0.36 -0.44
N CYS A 117 -4.69 0.89 -0.04
CA CYS A 117 -5.58 1.49 0.95
C CYS A 117 -7.03 1.59 0.47
N LEU A 118 -7.20 2.07 -0.76
CA LEU A 118 -8.52 2.17 -1.37
C LEU A 118 -9.18 0.81 -1.58
N ILE A 119 -8.42 -0.18 -2.06
CA ILE A 119 -8.89 -1.55 -2.24
C ILE A 119 -9.29 -2.16 -0.89
N PHE A 120 -8.45 -2.05 0.13
CA PHE A 120 -8.76 -2.58 1.45
C PHE A 120 -10.08 -2.02 1.99
N ARG A 121 -10.25 -0.69 1.96
CA ARG A 121 -11.48 -0.04 2.43
C ARG A 121 -12.69 -0.56 1.65
N TYR A 122 -12.60 -0.57 0.32
CA TYR A 122 -13.69 -1.03 -0.54
C TYR A 122 -14.11 -2.48 -0.25
N MET A 123 -13.14 -3.39 -0.09
CA MET A 123 -13.43 -4.80 0.21
C MET A 123 -14.06 -4.99 1.60
N VAL A 124 -13.63 -4.22 2.59
CA VAL A 124 -14.22 -4.24 3.93
C VAL A 124 -15.67 -3.72 3.89
N ASP A 125 -15.91 -2.61 3.20
CA ASP A 125 -17.25 -2.05 3.04
C ASP A 125 -18.19 -3.07 2.37
N LEU A 126 -17.69 -3.80 1.36
CA LEU A 126 -18.46 -4.81 0.61
C LEU A 126 -18.88 -6.01 1.47
N ILE A 127 -18.10 -6.40 2.48
CA ILE A 127 -18.45 -7.53 3.37
C ILE A 127 -19.41 -7.11 4.48
N HIS A 128 -19.43 -5.82 4.83
CA HIS A 128 -20.32 -5.30 5.87
C HIS A 128 -21.72 -4.92 5.37
N THR A 129 -21.89 -4.79 4.05
CA THR A 129 -23.20 -4.61 3.38
C THR A 129 -23.89 -5.92 3.09
#